data_AF-E0VZQ0-F1
#
_entry.id   AF-E0VZQ0-F1
#
_cell.length_a   1.000
_cell.length_b   1.000
_cell.length_c   1.000
_cell.angle_alpha   90.00
_cell.angle_beta   90.00
_cell.angle_gamma   90.00
#
_symmetry.space_group_name_H-M   'P 1'
#
loop_
_entity.id
_entity.type
_entity.pdbx_description
1 polymer ?
#
loop_
_entity_poly.entity_id
_entity_poly.type
_entity_poly.pdbx_seq_one_letter_code
_entity_poly.pdbx_strand_id
1 'polypeptide(L)'
;MLLHPLRKLTVTKILYIIAEKRAEKCSYGLISGILNNYFGGIEELDDNTAVQGHEDDLAMIPPPHDNGEEISESKQEENKEDGNLKKFLKAQNSVSSNTSVEIYRALTKHLEQKTKDNEITLSQPLEALWRCEERHARGHLILCARVAPNLLGSYSITSAKTSGNLRPKSIVKNKLTNYYQQVIWGEVGGYLDHILLWWSSDPLGSFPPSTSQGLRDYISEVKSTDYIPNLLLPTVLNLMESLCCHQTSTSWDQFFRKALVSSRSIKNDYYKTYGIQGSATGQLFVEMLSDLIKLNNSCENPYVSIEELPLVEQIPILHRLDHSVHTVRMWVSDRCKNLAANWDLDGFYSSCFTDINKCLQILSTLEVPSFFSLFPIRVNVQVTVCIKMRGKLVSEIRENVDKLKKTSNECIKVLAKNCRVQCLATLHMCFPKSTYWKQNGPLPDCASDYVEKYLGKMILPFFSNEIQLSSSTMILRILCESWLEYVYLNRIKFSEWGAVQLLTDFGAIPTWLMERTQLPKELLNSCEGVGRLLLRRRGESIKMTVSSSISKSSNDESSTDNMPAEMYVPNQEQWLELRAPMGAKICCQL
;
A
#
# COMPACT_ATOMS: atom_id res chain seq x y z
N MET A 1 -8.20 -53.50 -20.99
CA MET A 1 -9.37 -52.83 -21.59
C MET A 1 -9.18 -51.33 -21.48
N LEU A 2 -8.67 -50.68 -22.54
CA LEU A 2 -8.80 -49.24 -22.88
C LEU A 2 -8.00 -48.97 -24.18
N LEU A 3 -8.30 -49.74 -25.23
CA LEU A 3 -7.98 -49.38 -26.61
C LEU A 3 -9.02 -48.36 -27.05
N HIS A 4 -8.86 -47.10 -26.64
CA HIS A 4 -9.46 -46.01 -27.40
C HIS A 4 -8.79 -45.96 -28.78
N PRO A 5 -9.53 -45.76 -29.88
CA PRO A 5 -8.88 -45.57 -31.17
C PRO A 5 -8.04 -44.31 -31.07
N LEU A 6 -6.71 -44.46 -31.14
CA LEU A 6 -5.78 -43.34 -31.23
C LEU A 6 -6.27 -42.46 -32.38
N ARG A 7 -6.86 -41.29 -32.05
CA ARG A 7 -7.22 -40.27 -33.05
C ARG A 7 -6.00 -40.09 -33.94
N LYS A 8 -6.17 -40.18 -35.27
CA LYS A 8 -5.07 -39.98 -36.25
C LYS A 8 -4.21 -38.78 -35.82
N LEU A 9 -2.96 -39.03 -35.42
CA LEU A 9 -2.02 -37.99 -35.05
C LEU A 9 -1.59 -37.26 -36.32
N THR A 10 -1.85 -35.96 -36.38
CA THR A 10 -1.39 -35.08 -37.45
C THR A 10 0.05 -34.63 -37.15
N VAL A 11 0.80 -34.23 -38.19
CA VAL A 11 2.15 -33.68 -38.00
C VAL A 11 2.15 -32.48 -37.06
N THR A 12 1.12 -31.63 -37.14
CA THR A 12 0.96 -30.48 -36.24
C THR A 12 0.84 -30.90 -34.78
N LYS A 13 0.08 -31.95 -34.46
CA LYS A 13 -0.01 -32.49 -33.10
C LYS A 13 1.31 -33.09 -32.61
N ILE A 14 2.04 -33.77 -33.50
CA ILE A 14 3.36 -34.30 -33.15
C ILE A 14 4.33 -33.15 -32.86
N LEU A 15 4.36 -32.12 -33.70
CA LEU A 15 5.18 -30.93 -33.48
C LEU A 15 4.79 -30.19 -32.20
N TYR A 16 3.50 -30.13 -31.87
CA TYR A 16 3.02 -29.59 -30.59
C TYR A 16 3.58 -30.37 -29.40
N ILE A 17 3.45 -31.70 -29.41
CA ILE A 17 3.99 -32.55 -28.33
C ILE A 17 5.52 -32.40 -28.21
N ILE A 18 6.24 -32.31 -29.33
CA ILE A 18 7.69 -32.08 -29.32
C ILE A 18 8.01 -30.70 -28.72
N ALA A 19 7.26 -29.67 -29.09
CA ALA A 19 7.43 -28.33 -28.56
C ALA A 19 7.19 -28.31 -27.03
N GLU A 20 6.09 -28.91 -26.57
CA GLU A 20 5.75 -29.04 -25.14
C GLU A 20 6.89 -29.74 -24.35
N LYS A 21 7.43 -30.84 -24.89
CA LYS A 21 8.54 -31.58 -24.26
C LYS A 21 9.87 -30.83 -24.27
N ARG A 22 10.05 -29.87 -25.17
CA ARG A 22 11.28 -29.07 -25.27
C ARG A 22 11.18 -27.72 -24.59
N ALA A 23 9.96 -27.24 -24.32
CA ALA A 23 9.68 -25.93 -23.77
C ALA A 23 10.49 -25.68 -22.48
N GLU A 24 10.44 -26.60 -21.51
CA GLU A 24 11.19 -26.47 -20.26
C GLU A 24 12.70 -26.28 -20.50
N LYS A 25 13.32 -27.12 -21.35
CA LYS A 25 14.75 -26.99 -21.68
C LYS A 25 15.08 -25.65 -22.35
N CYS A 26 14.20 -25.20 -23.26
CA CYS A 26 14.35 -23.91 -23.92
C CYS A 26 14.16 -22.74 -22.94
N SER A 27 13.26 -22.86 -21.96
CA SER A 27 13.08 -21.87 -20.90
C SER A 27 14.34 -21.71 -20.05
N TYR A 28 14.97 -22.83 -19.64
CA TYR A 28 16.25 -22.76 -18.92
C TYR A 28 17.36 -22.10 -19.77
N GLY A 29 17.46 -22.45 -21.06
CA GLY A 29 18.41 -21.83 -21.98
C GLY A 29 18.19 -20.32 -22.12
N LEU A 30 16.94 -19.89 -22.22
CA LEU A 30 16.57 -18.47 -22.32
C LEU A 30 16.87 -17.71 -21.02
N ILE A 31 16.49 -18.27 -19.87
CA ILE A 31 16.80 -17.69 -18.55
C ILE A 31 18.31 -17.56 -18.35
N SER A 32 19.07 -18.63 -18.64
CA SER A 32 20.54 -18.58 -18.53
C SER A 32 21.12 -17.51 -19.45
N GLY A 33 20.65 -17.39 -20.70
CA GLY A 33 21.08 -16.32 -21.60
C GLY A 33 20.77 -14.93 -21.06
N ILE A 34 19.60 -14.73 -20.43
CA ILE A 34 19.22 -13.45 -19.82
C ILE A 34 20.09 -13.13 -18.61
N LEU A 35 20.25 -14.07 -17.68
CA LEU A 35 21.00 -13.85 -16.45
C LEU A 35 22.51 -13.69 -16.71
N ASN A 36 23.09 -14.47 -17.62
CA ASN A 36 24.51 -14.35 -17.98
C ASN A 36 24.85 -12.97 -18.53
N ASN A 37 23.96 -12.39 -19.33
CA ASN A 37 24.14 -11.03 -19.84
C ASN A 37 23.85 -9.98 -18.77
N TYR A 38 22.90 -10.21 -17.86
CA TYR A 38 22.58 -9.29 -16.78
C TYR A 38 23.72 -9.16 -15.75
N PHE A 39 24.41 -10.25 -15.43
CA PHE A 39 25.50 -10.27 -14.44
C PHE A 39 26.90 -10.07 -15.04
N GLY A 40 27.02 -9.93 -16.36
CA GLY A 40 28.30 -9.82 -17.06
C GLY A 40 29.00 -11.19 -17.17
N GLY A 41 29.06 -11.72 -18.39
CA GLY A 41 29.48 -13.10 -18.70
C GLY A 41 30.64 -13.62 -17.85
N ILE A 42 30.38 -14.72 -17.13
CA ILE A 42 31.42 -15.53 -16.49
C ILE A 42 31.92 -16.52 -17.55
N GLU A 43 33.24 -16.59 -17.69
CA GLU A 43 33.99 -17.39 -18.67
C GLU A 43 33.48 -18.84 -18.79
N GLU A 44 33.59 -19.34 -20.02
CA GLU A 44 33.20 -20.67 -20.49
C GLU A 44 33.80 -21.80 -19.62
N LEU A 45 32.94 -22.71 -19.18
CA LEU A 45 33.38 -24.05 -18.78
C LEU A 45 33.73 -24.84 -20.04
N ASP A 46 35.02 -24.79 -20.36
CA ASP A 46 35.88 -25.70 -21.14
C ASP A 46 35.18 -26.71 -22.07
N ASP A 47 35.36 -26.47 -23.36
CA ASP A 47 34.83 -27.18 -24.52
C ASP A 47 35.66 -28.44 -24.83
N ASN A 48 35.76 -29.39 -23.87
CA ASN A 48 36.59 -30.60 -24.01
C ASN A 48 35.89 -31.92 -23.60
N THR A 49 34.62 -32.11 -23.98
CA THR A 49 34.02 -33.46 -24.01
C THR A 49 33.24 -33.72 -25.29
N ALA A 50 33.90 -33.54 -26.42
CA ALA A 50 33.56 -34.24 -27.64
C ALA A 50 34.85 -34.69 -28.30
N VAL A 51 35.15 -35.99 -28.24
CA VAL A 51 35.79 -36.79 -29.30
C VAL A 51 36.02 -38.24 -28.80
N GLN A 52 35.50 -39.19 -29.59
CA GLN A 52 35.91 -40.60 -29.79
C GLN A 52 35.66 -41.69 -28.73
N GLY A 53 34.82 -42.67 -29.11
CA GLY A 53 35.35 -43.97 -29.57
C GLY A 53 35.16 -45.22 -28.69
N HIS A 54 34.37 -46.16 -29.22
CA HIS A 54 34.43 -47.64 -29.15
C HIS A 54 34.22 -48.46 -27.85
N GLU A 55 33.19 -49.32 -27.96
CA GLU A 55 33.16 -50.79 -27.81
C GLU A 55 34.24 -51.56 -27.02
N ASP A 56 33.72 -52.55 -26.28
CA ASP A 56 34.32 -53.80 -25.75
C ASP A 56 35.40 -53.70 -24.66
N ASP A 57 35.13 -54.20 -23.44
CA ASP A 57 35.29 -55.63 -23.09
C ASP A 57 35.06 -55.94 -21.60
N LEU A 58 34.72 -57.21 -21.34
CA LEU A 58 34.49 -57.84 -20.05
C LEU A 58 35.75 -57.97 -19.17
N ALA A 59 35.63 -57.84 -17.83
CA ALA A 59 36.17 -58.84 -16.88
C ALA A 59 35.86 -58.54 -15.40
N MET A 60 35.67 -59.63 -14.67
CA MET A 60 35.36 -59.79 -13.24
C MET A 60 36.49 -59.41 -12.27
N ILE A 61 36.13 -58.78 -11.14
CA ILE A 61 36.34 -59.14 -9.70
C ILE A 61 37.47 -60.17 -9.42
N PRO A 62 38.43 -59.93 -8.47
CA PRO A 62 38.21 -60.23 -7.04
C PRO A 62 38.91 -59.34 -5.98
N PRO A 63 38.58 -59.55 -4.68
CA PRO A 63 38.54 -58.49 -3.66
C PRO A 63 39.60 -58.72 -2.53
N PRO A 64 39.39 -58.26 -1.26
CA PRO A 64 40.36 -57.46 -0.52
C PRO A 64 41.22 -58.28 0.45
N HIS A 65 42.37 -57.73 0.85
CA HIS A 65 43.10 -58.21 2.02
C HIS A 65 42.89 -57.28 3.21
N ASP A 66 42.34 -57.90 4.24
CA ASP A 66 42.15 -57.50 5.62
C ASP A 66 43.49 -57.52 6.39
N ASN A 67 43.54 -56.76 7.48
CA ASN A 67 44.43 -56.79 8.66
C ASN A 67 44.35 -55.38 9.27
N GLY A 68 43.75 -55.13 10.44
CA GLY A 68 43.53 -56.00 11.57
C GLY A 68 44.13 -55.32 12.81
N GLU A 69 43.36 -55.37 13.91
CA GLU A 69 43.66 -55.00 15.30
C GLU A 69 43.29 -53.56 15.75
N GLU A 70 42.20 -53.34 16.50
CA GLU A 70 41.87 -53.76 17.90
C GLU A 70 42.67 -52.97 18.95
N ILE A 71 42.18 -52.43 20.07
CA ILE A 71 40.95 -52.54 20.89
C ILE A 71 40.95 -51.31 21.84
N SER A 72 39.78 -50.74 22.17
CA SER A 72 39.30 -50.61 23.56
C SER A 72 37.98 -49.82 23.67
N GLU A 73 37.08 -50.45 24.40
CA GLU A 73 35.64 -50.24 24.49
C GLU A 73 35.26 -49.12 25.48
N SER A 74 34.14 -48.41 25.23
CA SER A 74 32.88 -48.65 25.95
C SER A 74 31.78 -47.60 25.64
N LYS A 75 30.56 -48.12 25.38
CA LYS A 75 29.20 -47.48 25.36
C LYS A 75 28.85 -46.64 24.11
N GLN A 76 28.11 -47.08 23.07
CA GLN A 76 26.78 -47.73 22.96
C GLN A 76 25.72 -47.00 23.83
N GLU A 77 24.63 -46.38 23.34
CA GLU A 77 23.79 -46.60 22.16
C GLU A 77 23.11 -45.29 21.69
N GLU A 78 23.30 -44.91 20.42
CA GLU A 78 22.44 -44.05 19.59
C GLU A 78 23.23 -43.87 18.29
N ASN A 79 22.93 -44.61 17.20
CA ASN A 79 23.37 -44.37 15.80
C ASN A 79 23.29 -45.63 14.90
N LYS A 80 22.25 -46.45 15.01
CA LYS A 80 22.04 -47.58 14.06
C LYS A 80 20.94 -47.38 13.02
N GLU A 81 20.23 -46.25 13.02
CA GLU A 81 19.22 -45.96 11.99
C GLU A 81 19.72 -45.05 10.84
N ASP A 82 20.83 -44.33 11.02
CA ASP A 82 21.28 -43.31 10.04
C ASP A 82 22.16 -43.88 8.90
N GLY A 83 22.68 -45.11 9.07
CA GLY A 83 23.60 -45.75 8.11
C GLY A 83 22.92 -46.39 6.89
N ASN A 84 21.70 -46.91 7.05
CA ASN A 84 20.95 -47.51 5.95
C ASN A 84 20.22 -46.48 5.09
N LEU A 85 19.82 -45.34 5.67
CA LEU A 85 19.19 -44.24 4.94
C LEU A 85 20.20 -43.52 4.02
N LYS A 86 21.46 -43.36 4.48
CA LYS A 86 22.55 -42.80 3.66
C LYS A 86 22.99 -43.73 2.52
N LYS A 87 22.96 -45.05 2.69
CA LYS A 87 23.22 -46.01 1.59
C LYS A 87 22.08 -46.06 0.56
N PHE A 88 20.83 -45.87 0.98
CA PHE A 88 19.70 -45.76 0.05
C PHE A 88 19.71 -44.45 -0.75
N LEU A 89 20.05 -43.32 -0.11
CA LEU A 89 20.15 -42.01 -0.77
C LEU A 89 21.35 -41.91 -1.73
N LYS A 90 22.43 -42.65 -1.48
CA LYS A 90 23.62 -42.67 -2.37
C LYS A 90 23.41 -43.53 -3.62
N ALA A 91 22.50 -44.49 -3.59
CA ALA A 91 22.16 -45.35 -4.74
C ALA A 91 21.14 -44.72 -5.71
N GLN A 92 20.38 -43.69 -5.28
CA GLN A 92 19.48 -42.94 -6.18
C GLN A 92 20.14 -41.73 -6.86
N ASN A 93 21.34 -41.32 -6.42
CA ASN A 93 22.07 -40.18 -6.97
C ASN A 93 23.06 -40.52 -8.10
N SER A 94 23.12 -41.77 -8.57
CA SER A 94 24.04 -42.18 -9.64
C SER A 94 23.39 -42.39 -11.01
N VAL A 95 22.12 -42.05 -11.19
CA VAL A 95 21.45 -42.10 -12.52
C VAL A 95 20.52 -40.89 -12.70
N SER A 96 21.10 -39.70 -12.75
CA SER A 96 20.49 -38.51 -13.35
C SER A 96 21.59 -37.47 -13.50
N SER A 97 21.93 -37.12 -14.73
CA SER A 97 22.95 -36.13 -15.08
C SER A 97 22.64 -34.76 -14.46
N ASN A 98 23.35 -34.44 -13.37
CA ASN A 98 23.27 -33.23 -12.53
C ASN A 98 23.76 -31.92 -13.19
N THR A 99 23.71 -31.82 -14.52
CA THR A 99 24.24 -30.64 -15.23
C THR A 99 23.38 -29.38 -15.05
N SER A 100 22.06 -29.52 -14.81
CA SER A 100 21.19 -28.35 -14.57
C SER A 100 21.44 -27.71 -13.20
N VAL A 101 21.60 -28.52 -12.14
CA VAL A 101 21.77 -28.02 -10.76
C VAL A 101 23.12 -27.30 -10.60
N GLU A 102 24.18 -27.77 -11.24
CA GLU A 102 25.51 -27.18 -11.13
C GLU A 102 25.64 -25.85 -11.90
N ILE A 103 25.04 -25.76 -13.09
CA ILE A 103 24.95 -24.51 -13.86
C ILE A 103 24.16 -23.46 -13.05
N TYR A 104 23.02 -23.83 -12.46
CA TYR A 104 22.23 -22.89 -11.66
C TYR A 104 22.92 -22.48 -10.34
N ARG A 105 23.66 -23.39 -9.69
CA ARG A 105 24.41 -23.11 -8.45
C ARG A 105 25.60 -22.18 -8.70
N ALA A 106 26.21 -22.21 -9.88
CA ALA A 106 27.23 -21.25 -10.28
C ALA A 106 26.63 -19.85 -10.52
N LEU A 107 25.44 -19.76 -11.11
CA LEU A 107 24.78 -18.49 -11.46
C LEU A 107 24.18 -17.74 -10.27
N THR A 108 23.65 -18.45 -9.28
CA THR A 108 22.99 -17.88 -8.09
C THR A 108 23.98 -17.36 -7.03
N LYS A 109 25.21 -17.89 -7.00
CA LYS A 109 26.27 -17.45 -6.09
C LYS A 109 26.75 -16.01 -6.34
N HIS A 110 26.36 -15.40 -7.47
CA HIS A 110 26.82 -14.07 -7.90
C HIS A 110 25.73 -12.98 -7.88
N LEU A 111 24.56 -13.27 -7.30
CA LEU A 111 23.42 -12.35 -7.18
C LEU A 111 23.69 -11.07 -6.35
N GLU A 112 24.88 -10.90 -5.76
CA GLU A 112 25.24 -9.79 -4.88
C GLU A 112 26.15 -8.72 -5.50
N GLN A 113 26.64 -8.89 -6.74
CA GLN A 113 27.64 -7.97 -7.31
C GLN A 113 27.25 -7.43 -8.69
N LYS A 114 27.12 -6.09 -8.80
CA LYS A 114 27.05 -5.35 -10.06
C LYS A 114 28.47 -5.08 -10.55
N THR A 115 28.90 -5.73 -11.63
CA THR A 115 30.11 -5.34 -12.38
C THR A 115 29.72 -4.47 -13.58
N LYS A 116 30.53 -3.44 -13.85
CA LYS A 116 30.33 -2.45 -14.91
C LYS A 116 31.00 -2.88 -16.21
N ASP A 117 30.43 -2.36 -17.30
CA ASP A 117 30.98 -2.17 -18.65
C ASP A 117 31.30 -3.45 -19.45
N ASN A 118 30.27 -4.01 -20.08
CA ASN A 118 30.40 -4.76 -21.34
C ASN A 118 29.20 -4.40 -22.23
N GLU A 119 29.44 -4.18 -23.54
CA GLU A 119 28.40 -3.88 -24.53
C GLU A 119 27.27 -4.93 -24.48
N ILE A 120 26.09 -4.48 -24.07
CA ILE A 120 24.92 -5.31 -23.81
C ILE A 120 24.42 -5.86 -25.15
N THR A 121 24.61 -7.16 -25.42
CA THR A 121 23.90 -7.82 -26.53
C THR A 121 23.29 -9.16 -26.10
N LEU A 122 22.06 -9.07 -25.60
CA LEU A 122 21.18 -10.23 -25.39
C LEU A 122 20.89 -11.00 -26.71
N SER A 123 21.15 -10.39 -27.88
CA SER A 123 20.83 -10.94 -29.20
C SER A 123 21.55 -12.25 -29.51
N GLN A 124 22.84 -12.38 -29.20
CA GLN A 124 23.62 -13.56 -29.65
C GLN A 124 23.15 -14.87 -28.99
N PRO A 125 22.94 -14.96 -27.66
CA PRO A 125 22.45 -16.19 -27.05
C PRO A 125 21.01 -16.54 -27.45
N LEU A 126 20.12 -15.54 -27.58
CA LEU A 126 18.75 -15.79 -28.04
C LEU A 126 18.72 -16.27 -29.49
N GLU A 127 19.51 -15.66 -30.36
CA GLU A 127 19.63 -16.05 -31.78
C GLU A 127 20.18 -17.48 -31.90
N ALA A 128 21.16 -17.85 -31.08
CA ALA A 128 21.72 -19.20 -31.05
C ALA A 128 20.68 -20.25 -30.61
N LEU A 129 19.92 -19.96 -29.55
CA LEU A 129 18.85 -20.83 -29.05
C LEU A 129 17.74 -20.98 -30.10
N TRP A 130 17.33 -19.88 -30.73
CA TRP A 130 16.36 -19.88 -31.82
C TRP A 130 16.80 -20.74 -33.01
N ARG A 131 18.02 -20.52 -33.52
CA ARG A 131 18.57 -21.31 -34.63
C ARG A 131 18.74 -22.79 -34.29
N CYS A 132 18.98 -23.12 -33.02
CA CYS A 132 19.07 -24.49 -32.55
C CYS A 132 17.70 -25.20 -32.65
N GLU A 133 16.63 -24.56 -32.17
CA GLU A 133 15.27 -25.10 -32.28
C GLU A 133 14.78 -25.18 -33.72
N GLU A 134 15.17 -24.22 -34.55
CA GLU A 134 14.85 -24.27 -35.98
C GLU A 134 15.49 -25.49 -36.64
N ARG A 135 16.76 -25.79 -36.32
CA ARG A 135 17.46 -26.98 -36.82
C ARG A 135 16.80 -28.27 -36.35
N HIS A 136 16.38 -28.36 -35.08
CA HIS A 136 15.67 -29.53 -34.55
C HIS A 136 14.35 -29.78 -35.28
N ALA A 137 13.52 -28.74 -35.43
CA ALA A 137 12.25 -28.84 -36.17
C ALA A 137 12.47 -29.33 -37.61
N ARG A 138 13.45 -28.76 -38.30
CA ARG A 138 13.81 -29.15 -39.67
C ARG A 138 14.30 -30.61 -39.74
N GLY A 139 15.06 -31.06 -38.75
CA GLY A 139 15.51 -32.45 -38.61
C GLY A 139 14.33 -33.43 -38.46
N HIS A 140 13.38 -33.13 -37.57
CA HIS A 140 12.18 -33.94 -37.38
C HIS A 140 11.32 -34.03 -38.65
N LEU A 141 11.19 -32.93 -39.40
CA LEU A 141 10.45 -32.92 -40.67
C LEU A 141 11.13 -33.78 -41.76
N ILE A 142 12.47 -33.78 -41.81
CA ILE A 142 13.22 -34.65 -42.74
C ILE A 142 13.04 -36.12 -42.34
N LEU A 143 13.10 -36.44 -41.05
CA LEU A 143 12.87 -37.80 -40.56
C LEU A 143 11.43 -38.25 -40.85
N CYS A 144 10.44 -37.38 -40.61
CA CYS A 144 9.04 -37.66 -40.92
C CYS A 144 8.81 -37.96 -42.41
N ALA A 145 9.50 -37.24 -43.30
CA ALA A 145 9.41 -37.50 -44.74
C ALA A 145 9.98 -38.87 -45.16
N ARG A 146 10.92 -39.42 -44.38
CA ARG A 146 11.50 -40.75 -44.63
C ARG A 146 10.68 -41.88 -44.01
N VAL A 147 10.26 -41.71 -42.76
CA VAL A 147 9.64 -42.79 -41.96
C VAL A 147 8.12 -42.82 -42.14
N ALA A 148 7.48 -41.66 -42.28
CA ALA A 148 6.02 -41.54 -42.34
C ALA A 148 5.58 -40.46 -43.34
N PRO A 149 5.90 -40.60 -44.63
CA PRO A 149 5.63 -39.58 -45.66
C PRO A 149 4.14 -39.20 -45.76
N ASN A 150 3.25 -40.16 -45.51
CA ASN A 150 1.80 -39.95 -45.54
C ASN A 150 1.31 -38.89 -44.56
N LEU A 151 2.05 -38.63 -43.46
CA LEU A 151 1.69 -37.62 -42.47
C LEU A 151 1.88 -36.18 -43.00
N LEU A 152 2.85 -35.95 -43.88
CA LEU A 152 3.07 -34.65 -44.53
C LEU A 152 2.17 -34.45 -45.75
N GLY A 153 1.65 -35.54 -46.31
CA GLY A 153 0.86 -35.56 -47.54
C GLY A 153 1.73 -35.85 -48.77
N SER A 154 1.19 -36.63 -49.71
CA SER A 154 1.88 -37.07 -50.94
C SER A 154 2.38 -35.92 -51.81
N TYR A 155 1.65 -34.79 -51.84
CA TYR A 155 2.03 -33.59 -52.60
C TYR A 155 3.06 -32.69 -51.90
N SER A 156 3.41 -33.00 -50.65
CA SER A 156 4.28 -32.17 -49.79
C SER A 156 5.74 -32.61 -49.81
N ILE A 157 6.04 -33.71 -50.50
CA ILE A 157 7.34 -34.39 -50.48
C ILE A 157 7.93 -34.40 -51.91
N THR A 158 9.25 -34.34 -51.99
CA THR A 158 10.04 -34.43 -53.23
C THR A 158 11.17 -35.42 -53.05
N SER A 159 11.47 -36.20 -54.10
CA SER A 159 12.67 -37.05 -54.13
C SER A 159 13.91 -36.20 -54.42
N ALA A 160 14.97 -36.40 -53.64
CA ALA A 160 16.26 -35.75 -53.89
C ALA A 160 16.93 -36.37 -55.13
N LYS A 161 17.25 -35.52 -56.12
CA LYS A 161 17.79 -35.90 -57.44
C LYS A 161 19.02 -36.82 -57.38
N THR A 162 19.83 -36.73 -56.33
CA THR A 162 21.11 -37.44 -56.19
C THR A 162 21.09 -38.63 -55.23
N SER A 163 20.03 -38.84 -54.43
CA SER A 163 20.03 -39.90 -53.40
C SER A 163 18.74 -40.70 -53.27
N GLY A 164 17.70 -40.38 -54.04
CA GLY A 164 16.38 -41.03 -53.93
C GLY A 164 15.63 -40.75 -52.62
N ASN A 165 16.28 -40.13 -51.64
CA ASN A 165 15.70 -39.83 -50.34
C ASN A 165 14.56 -38.82 -50.44
N LEU A 166 13.44 -39.17 -49.81
CA LEU A 166 12.28 -38.28 -49.66
C LEU A 166 12.64 -37.09 -48.75
N ARG A 167 12.33 -35.88 -49.22
CA ARG A 167 12.50 -34.63 -48.47
C ARG A 167 11.23 -33.79 -48.55
N PRO A 168 10.85 -33.08 -47.49
CA PRO A 168 9.73 -32.14 -47.55
C PRO A 168 10.07 -30.98 -48.50
N LYS A 169 9.08 -30.54 -49.27
CA LYS A 169 9.18 -29.32 -50.10
C LYS A 169 9.52 -28.11 -49.22
N SER A 170 10.31 -27.18 -49.76
CA SER A 170 10.76 -25.97 -49.04
C SER A 170 9.58 -25.19 -48.40
N ILE A 171 8.48 -25.01 -49.13
CA ILE A 171 7.28 -24.31 -48.66
C ILE A 171 6.66 -25.01 -47.43
N VAL A 172 6.51 -26.33 -47.48
CA VAL A 172 5.92 -27.11 -46.38
C VAL A 172 6.85 -27.13 -45.18
N LYS A 173 8.15 -27.29 -45.43
CA LYS A 173 9.19 -27.24 -44.40
C LYS A 173 9.16 -25.90 -43.65
N ASN A 174 9.13 -24.78 -44.36
CA ASN A 174 9.09 -23.45 -43.75
C ASN A 174 7.78 -23.22 -42.98
N LYS A 175 6.63 -23.60 -43.55
CA LYS A 175 5.34 -23.44 -42.87
C LYS A 175 5.25 -24.23 -41.56
N LEU A 176 5.67 -25.49 -41.57
CA LEU A 176 5.65 -26.34 -40.38
C LEU A 176 6.71 -25.95 -39.36
N THR A 177 7.87 -25.47 -39.81
CA THR A 177 8.91 -24.92 -38.93
C THR A 177 8.41 -23.67 -38.23
N ASN A 178 7.78 -22.74 -38.96
CA ASN A 178 7.18 -21.53 -38.36
C ASN A 178 6.07 -21.86 -37.36
N TYR A 179 5.22 -22.83 -37.68
CA TYR A 179 4.20 -23.31 -36.74
C TYR A 179 4.83 -23.87 -35.45
N TYR A 180 5.84 -24.74 -35.58
CA TYR A 180 6.56 -25.28 -34.42
C TYR A 180 7.19 -24.16 -33.58
N GLN A 181 7.82 -23.19 -34.24
CA GLN A 181 8.46 -22.05 -33.58
C GLN A 181 7.44 -21.19 -32.81
N GLN A 182 6.27 -20.90 -33.39
CA GLN A 182 5.20 -20.19 -32.68
C GLN A 182 4.70 -20.96 -31.45
N VAL A 183 4.57 -22.28 -31.56
CA VAL A 183 4.11 -23.13 -30.45
C VAL A 183 5.16 -23.16 -29.35
N ILE A 184 6.42 -23.50 -29.65
CA ILE A 184 7.45 -23.66 -28.63
C ILE A 184 7.69 -22.37 -27.86
N TRP A 185 7.72 -21.21 -28.52
CA TRP A 185 7.95 -19.92 -27.83
C TRP A 185 6.72 -19.43 -27.05
N GLY A 186 5.52 -19.87 -27.46
CA GLY A 186 4.31 -19.73 -26.65
C GLY A 186 4.39 -20.55 -25.37
N GLU A 187 4.75 -21.84 -25.48
CA GLU A 187 4.90 -22.74 -24.33
C GLU A 187 6.04 -22.31 -23.40
N VAL A 188 7.20 -21.93 -23.95
CA VAL A 188 8.33 -21.35 -23.19
C VAL A 188 7.84 -20.15 -22.38
N GLY A 189 7.10 -19.24 -23.01
CA GLY A 189 6.54 -18.06 -22.36
C GLY A 189 5.66 -18.39 -21.16
N GLY A 190 4.98 -19.55 -21.15
CA GLY A 190 4.14 -20.00 -20.05
C GLY A 190 4.88 -20.67 -18.88
N TYR A 191 6.16 -21.03 -19.05
CA TYR A 191 6.97 -21.65 -17.98
C TYR A 191 8.02 -20.71 -17.39
N LEU A 192 8.41 -19.66 -18.14
CA LEU A 192 9.57 -18.83 -17.79
C LEU A 192 9.48 -18.21 -16.39
N ASP A 193 8.32 -17.67 -16.05
CA ASP A 193 8.07 -17.05 -14.76
C ASP A 193 8.17 -18.08 -13.63
N HIS A 194 7.56 -19.25 -13.79
CA HIS A 194 7.60 -20.32 -12.81
C HIS A 194 9.02 -20.84 -12.57
N ILE A 195 9.78 -21.02 -13.65
CA ILE A 195 11.16 -21.48 -13.57
C ILE A 195 12.02 -20.42 -12.84
N LEU A 196 11.93 -19.17 -13.28
CA LEU A 196 12.74 -18.08 -12.74
C LEU A 196 12.39 -17.76 -11.28
N LEU A 197 11.10 -17.69 -10.96
CA LEU A 197 10.63 -17.27 -9.65
C LEU A 197 10.67 -18.40 -8.64
N TRP A 198 10.52 -19.67 -9.03
CA TRP A 198 10.22 -20.75 -8.07
C TRP A 198 11.01 -22.06 -8.23
N TRP A 199 11.48 -22.44 -9.42
CA TRP A 199 12.06 -23.79 -9.62
C TRP A 199 13.58 -23.87 -9.48
N SER A 200 14.28 -22.74 -9.30
CA SER A 200 15.71 -22.77 -8.99
C SER A 200 16.00 -23.17 -7.54
N SER A 201 17.24 -23.57 -7.24
CA SER A 201 17.71 -23.81 -5.87
C SER A 201 17.56 -22.57 -4.99
N ASP A 202 17.78 -21.40 -5.60
CA ASP A 202 17.64 -20.08 -5.00
C ASP A 202 16.61 -19.31 -5.83
N PRO A 203 15.30 -19.52 -5.56
CA PRO A 203 14.21 -18.95 -6.35
C PRO A 203 14.22 -17.42 -6.29
N LEU A 204 14.14 -16.74 -7.44
CA LEU A 204 14.09 -15.27 -7.48
C LEU A 204 12.95 -14.72 -6.61
N GLY A 205 11.85 -15.46 -6.50
CA GLY A 205 10.71 -15.10 -5.67
C GLY A 205 10.96 -15.12 -4.16
N SER A 206 12.10 -15.64 -3.70
CA SER A 206 12.55 -15.57 -2.30
C SER A 206 13.42 -14.35 -1.98
N PHE A 207 13.92 -13.65 -3.00
CA PHE A 207 14.74 -12.45 -2.84
C PHE A 207 13.89 -11.20 -2.60
N PRO A 208 14.50 -10.08 -2.16
CA PRO A 208 13.81 -8.81 -2.05
C PRO A 208 13.16 -8.37 -3.37
N PRO A 209 12.00 -7.67 -3.36
CA PRO A 209 11.30 -7.24 -4.57
C PRO A 209 12.16 -6.40 -5.52
N SER A 210 13.14 -5.67 -4.98
CA SER A 210 14.10 -4.87 -5.76
C SER A 210 14.92 -5.69 -6.74
N THR A 211 15.19 -6.97 -6.44
CA THR A 211 15.95 -7.86 -7.34
C THR A 211 15.14 -8.18 -8.60
N SER A 212 13.84 -8.48 -8.44
CA SER A 212 12.93 -8.69 -9.58
C SER A 212 12.74 -7.41 -10.41
N GLN A 213 12.65 -6.25 -9.75
CA GLN A 213 12.61 -4.95 -10.45
C GLN A 213 13.87 -4.72 -11.28
N GLY A 214 15.06 -4.96 -10.71
CA GLY A 214 16.33 -4.74 -11.41
C GLY A 214 16.46 -5.59 -12.67
N LEU A 215 15.98 -6.84 -12.63
CA LEU A 215 15.93 -7.70 -13.81
C LEU A 215 14.91 -7.21 -14.84
N ARG A 216 13.72 -6.77 -14.40
CA ARG A 216 12.71 -6.18 -15.29
C ARG A 216 13.22 -4.92 -15.99
N ASP A 217 13.89 -4.03 -15.27
CA ASP A 217 14.45 -2.78 -15.80
C ASP A 217 15.48 -3.07 -16.88
N TYR A 218 16.35 -4.06 -16.64
CA TYR A 218 17.30 -4.54 -17.64
C TYR A 218 16.63 -5.08 -18.90
N ILE A 219 15.62 -5.95 -18.76
CA ILE A 219 14.90 -6.48 -19.92
C ILE A 219 14.20 -5.34 -20.68
N SER A 220 13.68 -4.33 -19.98
CA SER A 220 13.08 -3.13 -20.59
C SER A 220 14.09 -2.32 -21.39
N GLU A 221 15.31 -2.16 -20.87
CA GLU A 221 16.41 -1.48 -21.56
C GLU A 221 16.80 -2.26 -22.83
N VAL A 222 16.97 -3.57 -22.73
CA VAL A 222 17.28 -4.42 -23.89
C VAL A 222 16.17 -4.35 -24.95
N LYS A 223 14.90 -4.34 -24.56
CA LYS A 223 13.77 -4.17 -25.49
C LYS A 223 13.91 -2.89 -26.33
N SER A 224 14.37 -1.79 -25.74
CA SER A 224 14.48 -0.49 -26.42
C SER A 224 15.57 -0.44 -27.52
N THR A 225 16.43 -1.46 -27.58
CA THR A 225 17.59 -1.51 -28.49
C THR A 225 17.36 -2.35 -29.76
N ASP A 226 16.11 -2.78 -30.03
CA ASP A 226 15.70 -3.56 -31.23
C ASP A 226 16.46 -4.90 -31.47
N TYR A 227 17.16 -5.40 -30.46
CA TYR A 227 17.99 -6.62 -30.56
C TYR A 227 17.24 -7.94 -30.32
N ILE A 228 15.93 -7.91 -30.05
CA ILE A 228 15.14 -9.11 -29.76
C ILE A 228 14.39 -9.57 -31.02
N PRO A 229 14.58 -10.82 -31.50
CA PRO A 229 13.80 -11.34 -32.63
C PRO A 229 12.29 -11.24 -32.39
N ASN A 230 11.54 -10.75 -33.39
CA ASN A 230 10.08 -10.56 -33.31
C ASN A 230 9.29 -11.79 -32.83
N LEU A 231 9.80 -12.99 -33.09
CA LEU A 231 9.20 -14.25 -32.65
C LEU A 231 9.34 -14.50 -31.14
N LEU A 232 10.42 -13.99 -30.52
CA LEU A 232 10.74 -14.13 -29.10
C LEU A 232 10.21 -12.96 -28.28
N LEU A 233 9.93 -11.82 -28.93
CA LEU A 233 9.42 -10.62 -28.28
C LEU A 233 8.19 -10.90 -27.38
N PRO A 234 7.14 -11.63 -27.81
CA PRO A 234 6.00 -11.93 -26.94
C PRO A 234 6.39 -12.72 -25.69
N THR A 235 7.35 -13.64 -25.83
CA THR A 235 7.86 -14.48 -24.74
C THR A 235 8.61 -13.64 -23.70
N VAL A 236 9.44 -12.70 -24.15
CA VAL A 236 10.17 -11.77 -23.27
C VAL A 236 9.22 -10.78 -22.60
N LEU A 237 8.22 -10.26 -23.32
CA LEU A 237 7.20 -9.38 -22.76
C LEU A 237 6.37 -10.09 -21.68
N ASN A 238 5.99 -11.34 -21.89
CA ASN A 238 5.28 -12.12 -20.86
C ASN A 238 6.10 -12.31 -19.58
N LEU A 239 7.42 -12.49 -19.72
CA LEU A 239 8.33 -12.55 -18.57
C LEU A 239 8.40 -11.22 -17.83
N MET A 240 8.50 -10.09 -18.55
CA MET A 240 8.46 -8.76 -17.93
C MET A 240 7.15 -8.51 -17.17
N GLU A 241 6.03 -8.90 -17.77
CA GLU A 241 4.70 -8.80 -17.16
C GLU A 241 4.62 -9.62 -15.87
N SER A 242 5.11 -10.84 -15.91
CA SER A 242 5.13 -11.75 -14.76
C SER A 242 6.02 -11.22 -13.62
N LEU A 243 7.20 -10.68 -13.95
CA LEU A 243 8.08 -10.02 -12.99
C LEU A 243 7.42 -8.79 -12.35
N CYS A 244 6.72 -7.98 -13.14
CA CYS A 244 5.97 -6.82 -12.65
C CYS A 244 4.86 -7.24 -11.69
N CYS A 245 4.10 -8.27 -12.04
CA CYS A 245 3.02 -8.81 -11.20
C CYS A 245 3.57 -9.39 -9.89
N HIS A 246 4.68 -10.12 -9.94
CA HIS A 246 5.36 -10.65 -8.76
C HIS A 246 5.87 -9.54 -7.86
N GLN A 247 6.56 -8.55 -8.41
CA GLN A 247 7.08 -7.41 -7.67
C GLN A 247 5.95 -6.63 -7.01
N THR A 248 4.92 -6.25 -7.78
CA THR A 248 3.76 -5.51 -7.27
C THR A 248 3.10 -6.26 -6.12
N SER A 249 2.97 -7.59 -6.24
CA SER A 249 2.34 -8.40 -5.19
C SER A 249 3.21 -8.48 -3.94
N THR A 250 4.51 -8.72 -4.09
CA THR A 250 5.43 -8.91 -2.96
C THR A 250 5.78 -7.61 -2.26
N SER A 251 6.05 -6.52 -2.99
CA SER A 251 6.34 -5.20 -2.41
C SER A 251 5.13 -4.69 -1.64
N TRP A 252 3.95 -4.75 -2.25
CA TRP A 252 2.71 -4.35 -1.61
C TRP A 252 2.43 -5.19 -0.36
N ASP A 253 2.53 -6.52 -0.42
CA ASP A 253 2.33 -7.38 0.74
C ASP A 253 3.29 -7.02 1.89
N GLN A 254 4.56 -6.76 1.58
CA GLN A 254 5.56 -6.38 2.59
C GLN A 254 5.22 -5.04 3.25
N PHE A 255 4.95 -4.00 2.46
CA PHE A 255 4.62 -2.68 2.99
C PHE A 255 3.27 -2.68 3.72
N PHE A 256 2.26 -3.34 3.16
CA PHE A 256 0.92 -3.43 3.74
C PHE A 256 0.94 -4.16 5.08
N ARG A 257 1.66 -5.29 5.19
CA ARG A 257 1.83 -6.00 6.46
C ARG A 257 2.54 -5.14 7.50
N LYS A 258 3.61 -4.43 7.12
CA LYS A 258 4.32 -3.51 8.04
C LYS A 258 3.38 -2.42 8.55
N ALA A 259 2.61 -1.79 7.66
CA ALA A 259 1.64 -0.76 8.02
C ALA A 259 0.54 -1.32 8.95
N LEU A 260 -0.01 -2.50 8.64
CA LEU A 260 -1.03 -3.16 9.47
C LEU A 260 -0.50 -3.52 10.86
N VAL A 261 0.69 -4.11 10.96
CA VAL A 261 1.28 -4.45 12.27
C VAL A 261 1.57 -3.17 13.07
N SER A 262 2.14 -2.16 12.41
CA SER A 262 2.41 -0.85 13.04
C SER A 262 1.12 -0.19 13.55
N SER A 263 0.02 -0.28 12.80
CA SER A 263 -1.27 0.31 13.18
C SER A 263 -1.87 -0.24 14.48
N ARG A 264 -1.46 -1.45 14.89
CA ARG A 264 -1.90 -2.08 16.14
C ARG A 264 -1.03 -1.68 17.34
N SER A 265 0.12 -1.06 17.11
CA SER A 265 0.99 -0.61 18.19
C SER A 265 0.32 0.51 18.97
N ILE A 266 0.15 0.30 20.28
CA ILE A 266 -0.33 1.33 21.22
C ILE A 266 0.79 2.32 21.54
N LYS A 267 2.06 1.95 21.29
CA LYS A 267 3.20 2.83 21.53
C LYS A 267 3.20 3.95 20.50
N ASN A 268 2.93 5.14 21.02
CA ASN A 268 2.96 6.43 20.35
C ASN A 268 4.41 6.80 19.94
N ASP A 269 4.99 6.07 18.98
CA ASP A 269 6.28 6.44 18.41
C ASP A 269 6.06 7.53 17.36
N TYR A 270 5.71 8.72 17.83
CA TYR A 270 5.73 9.93 17.03
C TYR A 270 7.18 10.34 16.84
N TYR A 271 7.68 10.33 15.60
CA TYR A 271 8.95 10.96 15.29
C TYR A 271 8.74 12.47 15.40
N LYS A 272 8.94 13.06 16.59
CA LYS A 272 9.22 14.51 16.71
C LYS A 272 10.71 14.82 16.53
N THR A 273 11.54 13.78 16.36
CA THR A 273 12.98 13.89 16.20
C THR A 273 13.34 14.10 14.72
N TYR A 274 14.06 15.19 14.43
CA TYR A 274 14.67 15.49 13.12
C TYR A 274 13.74 15.93 11.97
N GLY A 275 12.68 16.71 12.25
CA GLY A 275 11.95 17.43 11.18
C GLY A 275 11.00 16.58 10.32
N ILE A 276 10.87 15.28 10.60
CA ILE A 276 9.86 14.41 9.98
C ILE A 276 8.57 14.51 10.80
N GLN A 277 7.56 15.23 10.31
CA GLN A 277 6.26 15.32 11.00
C GLN A 277 5.36 14.11 10.65
N GLY A 278 4.77 13.40 11.61
CA GLY A 278 3.79 12.34 11.35
C GLY A 278 3.90 11.12 12.28
N SER A 279 3.05 10.12 12.06
CA SER A 279 3.15 8.83 12.77
C SER A 279 4.01 7.82 11.99
N ALA A 280 4.64 6.88 12.71
CA ALA A 280 5.37 5.78 12.08
C ALA A 280 4.49 4.96 11.12
N THR A 281 3.23 4.71 11.51
CA THR A 281 2.26 4.00 10.67
C THR A 281 1.88 4.80 9.43
N GLY A 282 1.64 6.10 9.56
CA GLY A 282 1.37 7.00 8.45
C GLY A 282 2.50 7.01 7.42
N GLN A 283 3.75 7.03 7.89
CA GLN A 283 4.92 6.95 7.01
C GLN A 283 4.97 5.64 6.22
N LEU A 284 4.67 4.49 6.83
CA LEU A 284 4.61 3.20 6.15
C LEU A 284 3.52 3.17 5.06
N PHE A 285 2.37 3.80 5.31
CA PHE A 285 1.33 3.96 4.29
C PHE A 285 1.81 4.86 3.13
N VAL A 286 2.51 5.95 3.42
CA VAL A 286 3.09 6.83 2.40
C VAL A 286 4.10 6.08 1.53
N GLU A 287 4.99 5.29 2.13
CA GLU A 287 5.95 4.46 1.40
C GLU A 287 5.26 3.45 0.47
N MET A 288 4.23 2.76 0.98
CA MET A 288 3.43 1.83 0.18
C MET A 288 2.75 2.51 -1.01
N LEU A 289 2.10 3.66 -0.78
CA LEU A 289 1.44 4.42 -1.84
C LEU A 289 2.47 4.93 -2.86
N SER A 290 3.62 5.40 -2.40
CA SER A 290 4.72 5.85 -3.25
C SER A 290 5.24 4.73 -4.16
N ASP A 291 5.40 3.51 -3.63
CA ASP A 291 5.86 2.35 -4.41
C ASP A 291 4.84 1.99 -5.51
N LEU A 292 3.56 1.89 -5.15
CA LEU A 292 2.49 1.62 -6.11
C LEU A 292 2.37 2.69 -7.19
N ILE A 293 2.51 3.97 -6.83
CA ILE A 293 2.45 5.08 -7.78
C ILE A 293 3.67 5.05 -8.72
N LYS A 294 4.86 4.77 -8.19
CA LYS A 294 6.07 4.60 -9.00
C LYS A 294 5.89 3.47 -10.03
N LEU A 295 5.36 2.32 -9.60
CA LEU A 295 5.08 1.19 -10.48
C LEU A 295 4.04 1.55 -11.55
N ASN A 296 2.95 2.22 -11.16
CA ASN A 296 1.93 2.68 -12.09
C ASN A 296 2.50 3.64 -13.14
N ASN A 297 3.24 4.66 -12.71
CA ASN A 297 3.77 5.67 -13.61
C ASN A 297 4.82 5.07 -14.56
N SER A 298 5.54 4.01 -14.16
CA SER A 298 6.44 3.28 -15.06
C SER A 298 5.71 2.55 -16.21
N CYS A 299 4.40 2.35 -16.09
CA CYS A 299 3.56 1.78 -17.13
C CYS A 299 3.05 2.84 -18.13
N GLU A 300 3.26 4.13 -17.86
CA GLU A 300 2.77 5.22 -18.69
C GLU A 300 3.88 5.71 -19.63
N ASN A 301 3.55 5.88 -20.91
CA ASN A 301 4.43 6.51 -21.88
C ASN A 301 3.59 7.30 -22.91
N PRO A 302 3.64 8.64 -22.89
CA PRO A 302 2.83 9.47 -23.78
C PRO A 302 3.27 9.42 -25.25
N TYR A 303 4.44 8.85 -25.55
CA TYR A 303 5.01 8.81 -26.90
C TYR A 303 4.70 7.51 -27.66
N VAL A 304 4.01 6.56 -27.01
CA VAL A 304 3.82 5.19 -27.49
C VAL A 304 2.34 4.91 -27.75
N SER A 305 2.03 4.03 -28.71
CA SER A 305 0.64 3.64 -29.00
C SER A 305 0.00 2.93 -27.81
N ILE A 306 -1.33 3.04 -27.67
CA ILE A 306 -2.04 2.44 -26.55
C ILE A 306 -1.94 0.91 -26.52
N GLU A 307 -1.79 0.28 -27.69
CA GLU A 307 -1.59 -1.16 -27.83
C GLU A 307 -0.21 -1.64 -27.34
N GLU A 308 0.75 -0.74 -27.23
CA GLU A 308 2.13 -1.03 -26.79
C GLU A 308 2.34 -0.74 -25.30
N LEU A 309 1.36 -0.11 -24.64
CA LEU A 309 1.39 0.11 -23.19
C LEU A 309 1.16 -1.20 -22.43
N PRO A 310 1.83 -1.41 -21.28
CA PRO A 310 1.67 -2.58 -20.43
C PRO A 310 0.38 -2.50 -19.59
N LEU A 311 -0.77 -2.42 -20.27
CA LEU A 311 -2.08 -2.21 -19.62
C LEU A 311 -2.47 -3.34 -18.67
N VAL A 312 -2.05 -4.58 -18.96
CA VAL A 312 -2.35 -5.74 -18.12
C VAL A 312 -1.57 -5.67 -16.80
N GLU A 313 -0.30 -5.26 -16.84
CA GLU A 313 0.54 -5.02 -15.66
C GLU A 313 -0.03 -3.92 -14.76
N GLN A 314 -0.64 -2.89 -15.35
CA GLN A 314 -1.16 -1.74 -14.62
C GLN A 314 -2.40 -2.04 -13.78
N ILE A 315 -3.27 -2.95 -14.24
CA ILE A 315 -4.53 -3.32 -13.55
C ILE A 315 -4.30 -3.79 -12.10
N PRO A 316 -3.43 -4.77 -11.80
CA PRO A 316 -3.20 -5.22 -10.43
C PRO A 316 -2.54 -4.16 -9.53
N ILE A 317 -1.78 -3.21 -10.10
CA ILE A 317 -1.21 -2.06 -9.38
C ILE A 317 -2.32 -1.12 -8.95
N LEU A 318 -3.18 -0.69 -9.89
CA LEU A 318 -4.29 0.21 -9.63
C LEU A 318 -5.29 -0.38 -8.63
N HIS A 319 -5.60 -1.66 -8.75
CA HIS A 319 -6.48 -2.34 -7.79
C HIS A 319 -5.89 -2.31 -6.37
N ARG A 320 -4.58 -2.56 -6.20
CA ARG A 320 -3.92 -2.43 -4.89
C ARG A 320 -3.87 -1.00 -4.39
N LEU A 321 -3.73 -0.03 -5.28
CA LEU A 321 -3.76 1.39 -4.93
C LEU A 321 -5.14 1.77 -4.38
N ASP A 322 -6.23 1.32 -5.02
CA ASP A 322 -7.60 1.52 -4.53
C ASP A 322 -7.78 0.99 -3.11
N HIS A 323 -7.44 -0.29 -2.88
CA HIS A 323 -7.51 -0.93 -1.57
C HIS A 323 -6.63 -0.23 -0.52
N SER A 324 -5.46 0.25 -0.93
CA SER A 324 -4.53 0.95 -0.06
C SER A 324 -5.09 2.28 0.42
N VAL A 325 -5.61 3.10 -0.49
CA VAL A 325 -6.23 4.39 -0.15
C VAL A 325 -7.46 4.18 0.73
N HIS A 326 -8.29 3.19 0.40
CA HIS A 326 -9.42 2.80 1.23
C HIS A 326 -9.00 2.41 2.65
N THR A 327 -7.94 1.61 2.78
CA THR A 327 -7.44 1.13 4.08
C THR A 327 -6.87 2.27 4.91
N VAL A 328 -6.08 3.17 4.31
CA VAL A 328 -5.57 4.39 4.97
C VAL A 328 -6.72 5.19 5.57
N ARG A 329 -7.78 5.40 4.79
CA ARG A 329 -8.97 6.13 5.25
C ARG A 329 -9.60 5.49 6.49
N MET A 330 -9.81 4.18 6.45
CA MET A 330 -10.41 3.43 7.55
C MET A 330 -9.52 3.46 8.79
N TRP A 331 -8.21 3.29 8.61
CA TRP A 331 -7.23 3.37 9.68
C TRP A 331 -7.22 4.74 10.35
N VAL A 332 -7.14 5.85 9.59
CA VAL A 332 -7.17 7.19 10.19
C VAL A 332 -8.47 7.42 10.95
N SER A 333 -9.61 7.03 10.39
CA SER A 333 -10.91 7.19 11.06
C SER A 333 -10.96 6.47 12.41
N ASP A 334 -10.49 5.22 12.47
CA ASP A 334 -10.46 4.43 13.71
C ASP A 334 -9.42 4.95 14.71
N ARG A 335 -8.21 5.26 14.23
CA ARG A 335 -7.13 5.80 15.03
C ARG A 335 -7.52 7.14 15.68
N CYS A 336 -8.13 8.04 14.92
CA CYS A 336 -8.61 9.33 15.42
C CYS A 336 -9.74 9.16 16.46
N LYS A 337 -10.63 8.17 16.30
CA LYS A 337 -11.65 7.86 17.33
C LYS A 337 -10.99 7.45 18.65
N ASN A 338 -10.01 6.56 18.60
CA ASN A 338 -9.30 6.07 19.78
C ASN A 338 -8.48 7.19 20.46
N LEU A 339 -7.77 8.00 19.67
CA LEU A 339 -6.99 9.14 20.17
C LEU A 339 -7.89 10.21 20.81
N ALA A 340 -9.01 10.54 20.18
CA ALA A 340 -9.98 11.50 20.73
C ALA A 340 -10.60 10.99 22.05
N ALA A 341 -10.90 9.70 22.16
CA ALA A 341 -11.43 9.10 23.39
C ALA A 341 -10.42 9.16 24.55
N ASN A 342 -9.13 9.04 24.26
CA ASN A 342 -8.05 9.13 25.24
C ASN A 342 -7.54 10.55 25.48
N TRP A 343 -8.13 11.55 24.82
CA TRP A 343 -7.69 12.96 24.87
C TRP A 343 -6.24 13.18 24.41
N ASP A 344 -5.72 12.33 23.52
CA ASP A 344 -4.39 12.46 22.91
C ASP A 344 -4.49 13.30 21.63
N LEU A 345 -4.40 14.62 21.80
CA LEU A 345 -4.60 15.58 20.72
C LEU A 345 -3.39 15.70 19.80
N ASP A 346 -2.18 15.65 20.34
CA ASP A 346 -0.95 15.66 19.53
C ASP A 346 -0.99 14.51 18.52
N GLY A 347 -1.34 13.31 19.00
CA GLY A 347 -1.54 12.16 18.14
C GLY A 347 -2.68 12.33 17.17
N PHE A 348 -3.81 12.87 17.63
CA PHE A 348 -4.98 13.10 16.79
C PHE A 348 -4.66 14.02 15.61
N TYR A 349 -4.03 15.17 15.87
CA TYR A 349 -3.70 16.14 14.83
C TYR A 349 -2.66 15.58 13.84
N SER A 350 -1.67 14.84 14.35
CA SER A 350 -0.67 14.16 13.51
C SER A 350 -1.33 13.19 12.54
N SER A 351 -2.22 12.29 13.01
CA SER A 351 -2.90 11.33 12.13
C SER A 351 -3.97 11.97 11.24
N CYS A 352 -4.74 12.92 11.77
CA CYS A 352 -5.88 13.54 11.06
C CYS A 352 -5.45 14.54 9.98
N PHE A 353 -4.30 15.20 10.13
CA PHE A 353 -3.86 16.24 9.21
C PHE A 353 -2.50 15.91 8.59
N THR A 354 -1.48 15.61 9.38
CA THR A 354 -0.14 15.38 8.84
C THR A 354 -0.09 14.12 7.98
N ASP A 355 -0.54 12.97 8.50
CA ASP A 355 -0.49 11.70 7.78
C ASP A 355 -1.43 11.71 6.57
N ILE A 356 -2.65 12.25 6.71
CA ILE A 356 -3.58 12.45 5.59
C ILE A 356 -2.95 13.33 4.51
N ASN A 357 -2.37 14.48 4.86
CA ASN A 357 -1.79 15.39 3.88
C ASN A 357 -0.60 14.77 3.16
N LYS A 358 0.27 14.03 3.86
CA LYS A 358 1.36 13.28 3.23
C LYS A 358 0.85 12.24 2.24
N CYS A 359 -0.19 11.48 2.60
CA CYS A 359 -0.82 10.54 1.69
C CYS A 359 -1.42 11.25 0.47
N LEU A 360 -2.12 12.37 0.67
CA LEU A 360 -2.70 13.15 -0.43
C LEU A 360 -1.63 13.78 -1.34
N GLN A 361 -0.51 14.23 -0.78
CA GLN A 361 0.64 14.74 -1.53
C GLN A 361 1.21 13.67 -2.46
N ILE A 362 1.49 12.46 -1.95
CA ILE A 362 1.99 11.40 -2.82
C ILE A 362 0.94 10.96 -3.84
N LEU A 363 -0.34 10.87 -3.46
CA LEU A 363 -1.44 10.54 -4.39
C LEU A 363 -1.60 11.57 -5.51
N SER A 364 -1.17 12.82 -5.30
CA SER A 364 -1.21 13.85 -6.34
C SER A 364 -0.19 13.65 -7.46
N THR A 365 0.83 12.79 -7.26
CA THR A 365 1.83 12.45 -8.27
C THR A 365 1.42 11.25 -9.14
N LEU A 366 0.21 10.72 -8.96
CA LEU A 366 -0.32 9.62 -9.76
C LEU A 366 -0.60 10.10 -11.20
N GLU A 367 0.11 9.51 -12.16
CA GLU A 367 -0.09 9.80 -13.57
C GLU A 367 -1.18 8.90 -14.14
N VAL A 368 -2.25 9.53 -14.67
CA VAL A 368 -3.33 8.82 -15.34
C VAL A 368 -3.81 9.58 -16.57
N PRO A 369 -3.13 9.42 -17.72
CA PRO A 369 -3.59 10.01 -18.97
C PRO A 369 -5.01 9.53 -19.33
N SER A 370 -5.82 10.47 -19.80
CA SER A 370 -7.18 10.19 -20.28
C SER A 370 -7.12 9.71 -21.74
N PHE A 371 -7.18 8.40 -21.94
CA PHE A 371 -7.21 7.80 -23.28
C PHE A 371 -8.63 7.71 -23.89
N PHE A 372 -9.66 8.14 -23.15
CA PHE A 372 -11.06 8.05 -23.60
C PHE A 372 -11.37 8.91 -24.86
N SER A 373 -10.58 9.94 -25.14
CA SER A 373 -10.72 10.75 -26.36
C SER A 373 -9.99 10.15 -27.56
N LEU A 374 -9.12 9.16 -27.34
CA LEU A 374 -8.23 8.64 -28.36
C LEU A 374 -8.75 7.38 -29.06
N PHE A 375 -9.90 6.81 -28.66
CA PHE A 375 -10.46 5.58 -29.24
C PHE A 375 -10.46 5.62 -30.78
N PRO A 376 -9.47 5.00 -31.44
CA PRO A 376 -9.62 4.65 -32.84
C PRO A 376 -10.68 3.55 -32.93
N ILE A 377 -11.42 3.52 -34.03
CA ILE A 377 -12.47 2.53 -34.33
C ILE A 377 -11.91 1.08 -34.46
N ARG A 378 -10.59 0.87 -34.28
CA ARG A 378 -9.86 -0.37 -34.61
C ARG A 378 -8.88 -0.86 -33.53
N VAL A 379 -9.21 -0.74 -32.25
CA VAL A 379 -8.38 -1.29 -31.17
C VAL A 379 -8.76 -2.75 -30.91
N ASN A 380 -7.77 -3.58 -30.56
CA ASN A 380 -8.00 -4.98 -30.17
C ASN A 380 -9.00 -5.06 -28.99
N VAL A 381 -9.86 -6.09 -28.97
CA VAL A 381 -10.84 -6.34 -27.90
C VAL A 381 -10.17 -6.44 -26.53
N GLN A 382 -9.02 -7.11 -26.43
CA GLN A 382 -8.28 -7.25 -25.17
C GLN A 382 -7.80 -5.90 -24.63
N VAL A 383 -7.21 -5.07 -25.51
CA VAL A 383 -6.77 -3.71 -25.17
C VAL A 383 -7.97 -2.85 -24.75
N THR A 384 -9.09 -2.97 -25.46
CA THR A 384 -10.35 -2.27 -25.11
C THR A 384 -10.85 -2.64 -23.72
N VAL A 385 -10.83 -3.93 -23.36
CA VAL A 385 -11.22 -4.40 -22.02
C VAL A 385 -10.27 -3.84 -20.96
N CYS A 386 -8.96 -3.89 -21.20
CA CYS A 386 -7.96 -3.39 -20.25
C CYS A 386 -8.11 -1.88 -20.00
N ILE A 387 -8.31 -1.08 -21.06
CA ILE A 387 -8.56 0.37 -20.94
C ILE A 387 -9.83 0.65 -20.11
N LYS A 388 -10.91 -0.09 -20.36
CA LYS A 388 -12.17 0.07 -19.60
C LYS A 388 -11.99 -0.29 -18.13
N MET A 389 -11.29 -1.39 -17.84
CA MET A 389 -10.97 -1.79 -16.47
C MET A 389 -10.10 -0.75 -15.76
N ARG A 390 -9.02 -0.28 -16.42
CA ARG A 390 -8.19 0.83 -15.96
C ARG A 390 -9.03 2.07 -15.63
N GLY A 391 -9.89 2.49 -16.56
CA GLY A 391 -10.76 3.66 -16.36
C GLY A 391 -11.68 3.52 -15.15
N LYS A 392 -12.23 2.33 -14.92
CA LYS A 392 -13.05 2.04 -13.74
C LYS A 392 -12.22 2.14 -12.45
N LEU A 393 -11.07 1.46 -12.38
CA LEU A 393 -10.20 1.47 -11.20
C LEU A 393 -9.72 2.89 -10.86
N VAL A 394 -9.35 3.67 -11.87
CA VAL A 394 -8.98 5.09 -11.70
C VAL A 394 -10.12 5.90 -11.10
N SER A 395 -11.36 5.66 -11.54
CA SER A 395 -12.53 6.32 -10.97
C SER A 395 -12.73 5.95 -9.50
N GLU A 396 -12.57 4.67 -9.14
CA GLU A 396 -12.68 4.18 -7.75
C GLU A 396 -11.59 4.79 -6.85
N ILE A 397 -10.34 4.84 -7.33
CA ILE A 397 -9.23 5.49 -6.65
C ILE A 397 -9.53 6.97 -6.41
N ARG A 398 -9.99 7.70 -7.43
CA ARG A 398 -10.34 9.13 -7.29
C ARG A 398 -11.45 9.34 -6.27
N GLU A 399 -12.48 8.49 -6.28
CA GLU A 399 -13.55 8.54 -5.29
C GLU A 399 -13.01 8.29 -3.87
N ASN A 400 -12.12 7.32 -3.69
CA ASN A 400 -11.49 7.02 -2.41
C ASN A 400 -10.55 8.14 -1.94
N VAL A 401 -9.80 8.79 -2.85
CA VAL A 401 -9.00 9.99 -2.56
C VAL A 401 -9.89 11.13 -2.07
N ASP A 402 -11.04 11.36 -2.71
CA ASP A 402 -11.98 12.40 -2.29
C ASP A 402 -12.64 12.08 -0.94
N LYS A 403 -12.91 10.81 -0.66
CA LYS A 403 -13.34 10.35 0.67
C LYS A 403 -12.24 10.55 1.72
N LEU A 404 -10.97 10.30 1.38
CA LEU A 404 -9.83 10.55 2.28
C LEU A 404 -9.72 12.04 2.64
N LYS A 405 -9.85 12.96 1.67
CA LYS A 405 -9.89 14.41 1.93
C LYS A 405 -10.99 14.81 2.92
N LYS A 406 -12.16 14.18 2.83
CA LYS A 406 -13.31 14.45 3.72
C LYS A 406 -13.15 13.85 5.11
N THR A 407 -12.26 12.87 5.28
CA THR A 407 -12.10 12.11 6.54
C THR A 407 -11.63 12.98 7.69
N SER A 408 -10.79 13.99 7.43
CA SER A 408 -10.37 14.93 8.49
C SER A 408 -11.58 15.64 9.12
N ASN A 409 -12.54 16.09 8.31
CA ASN A 409 -13.77 16.73 8.82
C ASN A 409 -14.64 15.76 9.62
N GLU A 410 -14.70 14.50 9.22
CA GLU A 410 -15.42 13.45 9.98
C GLU A 410 -14.74 13.20 11.33
N CYS A 411 -13.41 13.16 11.37
CA CYS A 411 -12.64 13.01 12.60
C CYS A 411 -12.82 14.20 13.54
N ILE A 412 -12.86 15.44 13.02
CA ILE A 412 -13.13 16.64 13.83
C ILE A 412 -14.50 16.55 14.53
N LYS A 413 -15.53 16.03 13.84
CA LYS A 413 -16.85 15.81 14.47
C LYS A 413 -16.78 14.80 15.62
N VAL A 414 -15.96 13.76 15.47
CA VAL A 414 -15.70 12.79 16.56
C VAL A 414 -14.97 13.45 17.72
N LEU A 415 -13.94 14.26 17.44
CA LEU A 415 -13.22 15.02 18.45
C LEU A 415 -14.18 15.93 19.24
N ALA A 416 -15.06 16.66 18.56
CA ALA A 416 -16.04 17.53 19.19
C ALA A 416 -16.98 16.79 20.15
N LYS A 417 -17.47 15.61 19.75
CA LYS A 417 -18.31 14.78 20.62
C LYS A 417 -17.56 14.34 21.88
N ASN A 418 -16.32 13.85 21.73
CA ASN A 418 -15.50 13.45 22.86
C ASN A 418 -15.10 14.66 23.74
N CYS A 419 -14.87 15.82 23.14
CA CYS A 419 -14.60 17.07 23.84
C CYS A 419 -15.73 17.43 24.80
N ARG A 420 -16.98 17.37 24.35
CA ARG A 420 -18.13 17.63 25.24
C ARG A 420 -18.17 16.66 26.43
N VAL A 421 -17.97 15.37 26.17
CA VAL A 421 -17.96 14.34 27.22
C VAL A 421 -16.84 14.61 28.22
N GLN A 422 -15.64 14.91 27.74
CA GLN A 422 -14.47 15.18 28.58
C GLN A 422 -14.60 16.48 29.37
N CYS A 423 -15.21 17.52 28.76
CA CYS A 423 -15.55 18.76 29.44
C CYS A 423 -16.50 18.51 30.62
N LEU A 424 -17.63 17.83 30.38
CA LEU A 424 -18.61 17.51 31.41
C LEU A 424 -18.02 16.63 32.52
N ALA A 425 -17.22 15.62 32.16
CA ALA A 425 -16.55 14.77 33.13
C ALA A 425 -15.52 15.54 33.98
N THR A 426 -14.79 16.47 33.37
CA THR A 426 -13.83 17.31 34.09
C THR A 426 -14.54 18.28 35.04
N LEU A 427 -15.62 18.93 34.59
CA LEU A 427 -16.46 19.77 35.44
C LEU A 427 -17.05 18.98 36.60
N HIS A 428 -17.52 17.75 36.38
CA HIS A 428 -17.99 16.90 37.47
C HIS A 428 -16.94 16.69 38.58
N MET A 429 -15.65 16.67 38.22
CA MET A 429 -14.56 16.46 39.17
C MET A 429 -14.06 17.73 39.86
N CYS A 430 -14.08 18.89 39.18
CA CYS A 430 -13.49 20.12 39.71
C CYS A 430 -14.51 21.21 40.08
N PHE A 431 -15.75 21.14 39.60
CA PHE A 431 -16.73 22.20 39.79
C PHE A 431 -17.17 22.33 41.26
N PRO A 432 -17.23 23.54 41.83
CA PRO A 432 -17.60 23.74 43.23
C PRO A 432 -19.01 23.25 43.57
N LYS A 433 -19.17 22.71 44.79
CA LYS A 433 -20.47 22.23 45.31
C LYS A 433 -21.48 23.38 45.42
N SER A 434 -22.78 23.05 45.43
CA SER A 434 -23.87 24.06 45.51
C SER A 434 -23.76 25.04 46.69
N THR A 435 -23.12 24.66 47.79
CA THR A 435 -22.91 25.55 48.96
C THR A 435 -21.99 26.72 48.64
N TYR A 436 -20.99 26.52 47.77
CA TYR A 436 -20.06 27.57 47.33
C TYR A 436 -20.81 28.71 46.64
N TRP A 437 -21.79 28.39 45.80
CA TRP A 437 -22.56 29.35 45.00
C TRP A 437 -23.66 30.10 45.77
N LYS A 438 -23.88 29.76 47.05
CA LYS A 438 -24.91 30.34 47.92
C LYS A 438 -24.33 31.17 49.06
N GLN A 439 -23.05 31.50 48.98
CA GLN A 439 -22.39 32.32 50.00
C GLN A 439 -22.95 33.74 50.02
N ASN A 440 -22.74 34.41 51.16
CA ASN A 440 -23.02 35.81 51.37
C ASN A 440 -21.73 36.44 51.92
N GLY A 441 -21.18 37.43 51.22
CA GLY A 441 -19.87 38.00 51.56
C GLY A 441 -19.52 39.20 50.66
N PRO A 442 -18.30 39.76 50.82
CA PRO A 442 -17.81 40.80 49.91
C PRO A 442 -17.78 40.28 48.48
N LEU A 443 -18.04 41.16 47.51
CA LEU A 443 -18.09 40.79 46.10
C LEU A 443 -16.73 40.22 45.65
N PRO A 444 -16.72 39.10 44.91
CA PRO A 444 -15.50 38.45 44.49
C PRO A 444 -14.77 39.24 43.39
N ASP A 445 -13.45 39.30 43.51
CA ASP A 445 -12.54 40.03 42.64
C ASP A 445 -11.63 39.14 41.78
N CYS A 446 -11.54 37.85 42.12
CA CYS A 446 -10.72 36.86 41.44
C CYS A 446 -11.52 35.62 41.02
N ALA A 447 -11.00 34.91 40.00
CA ALA A 447 -11.60 33.68 39.51
C ALA A 447 -11.38 32.53 40.49
N SER A 448 -12.34 31.60 40.52
CA SER A 448 -12.27 30.41 41.35
C SER A 448 -11.17 29.44 40.89
N ASP A 449 -10.53 28.73 41.83
CA ASP A 449 -9.46 27.75 41.55
C ASP A 449 -9.81 26.66 40.53
N TYR A 450 -11.10 26.31 40.38
CA TYR A 450 -11.51 25.28 39.42
C TYR A 450 -11.36 25.75 37.97
N VAL A 451 -11.40 27.06 37.71
CA VAL A 451 -11.30 27.64 36.37
C VAL A 451 -9.94 27.29 35.77
N GLU A 452 -8.86 27.52 36.53
CA GLU A 452 -7.51 27.16 36.10
C GLU A 452 -7.35 25.65 35.88
N LYS A 453 -7.92 24.81 36.76
CA LYS A 453 -7.90 23.35 36.62
C LYS A 453 -8.65 22.88 35.38
N TYR A 454 -9.80 23.48 35.09
CA TYR A 454 -10.65 23.13 33.95
C TYR A 454 -10.00 23.57 32.63
N LEU A 455 -9.64 24.85 32.51
CA LEU A 455 -9.00 25.42 31.32
C LEU A 455 -7.61 24.79 31.10
N GLY A 456 -6.85 24.57 32.16
CA GLY A 456 -5.56 23.90 32.11
C GLY A 456 -5.67 22.49 31.52
N LYS A 457 -6.56 21.66 32.04
CA LYS A 457 -6.72 20.28 31.56
C LYS A 457 -7.28 20.21 30.14
N MET A 458 -8.21 21.08 29.78
CA MET A 458 -8.89 21.01 28.49
C MET A 458 -8.14 21.74 27.39
N ILE A 459 -7.53 22.89 27.65
CA ILE A 459 -7.00 23.79 26.61
C ILE A 459 -5.47 23.69 26.47
N LEU A 460 -4.70 23.44 27.55
CA LEU A 460 -3.23 23.31 27.43
C LEU A 460 -2.78 22.28 26.37
N PRO A 461 -3.43 21.11 26.23
CA PRO A 461 -3.07 20.14 25.21
C PRO A 461 -3.25 20.62 23.76
N PHE A 462 -3.93 21.76 23.54
CA PHE A 462 -4.06 22.36 22.22
C PHE A 462 -2.85 23.25 21.90
N PHE A 463 -2.39 24.12 22.79
CA PHE A 463 -1.35 25.12 22.45
C PHE A 463 0.04 24.60 22.02
N SER A 464 0.24 23.29 21.92
CA SER A 464 1.46 22.67 21.39
C SER A 464 1.66 22.80 19.88
N ASN A 465 0.63 23.07 19.07
CA ASN A 465 0.74 23.02 17.59
C ASN A 465 0.07 24.22 16.88
N GLU A 466 0.77 24.84 15.92
CA GLU A 466 0.32 26.03 15.15
C GLU A 466 -0.89 25.79 14.20
N ILE A 467 -1.30 24.53 13.95
CA ILE A 467 -2.28 24.15 12.91
C ILE A 467 -3.75 24.44 13.30
N GLN A 468 -3.99 25.21 14.36
CA GLN A 468 -5.16 24.97 15.22
C GLN A 468 -6.32 25.96 15.19
N LEU A 469 -6.21 27.10 14.51
CA LEU A 469 -7.12 28.24 14.75
C LEU A 469 -8.61 27.91 14.57
N SER A 470 -8.98 27.09 13.58
CA SER A 470 -10.38 26.71 13.31
C SER A 470 -10.91 25.66 14.30
N SER A 471 -10.14 24.63 14.61
CA SER A 471 -10.53 23.60 15.59
C SER A 471 -10.53 24.11 17.03
N SER A 472 -9.62 25.02 17.39
CA SER A 472 -9.57 25.64 18.72
C SER A 472 -10.82 26.48 18.99
N THR A 473 -11.30 27.22 17.99
CA THR A 473 -12.54 28.00 18.10
C THR A 473 -13.75 27.08 18.39
N MET A 474 -13.84 25.94 17.69
CA MET A 474 -14.91 24.95 17.92
C MET A 474 -14.84 24.36 19.34
N ILE A 475 -13.63 24.06 19.81
CA ILE A 475 -13.42 23.40 21.10
C ILE A 475 -13.66 24.36 22.26
N LEU A 476 -13.22 25.61 22.14
CA LEU A 476 -13.56 26.68 23.09
C LEU A 476 -15.08 26.86 23.20
N ARG A 477 -15.78 26.82 22.06
CA ARG A 477 -17.24 26.83 22.05
C ARG A 477 -17.85 25.68 22.84
N ILE A 478 -17.40 24.44 22.58
CA ILE A 478 -17.87 23.25 23.30
C ILE A 478 -17.56 23.37 24.79
N LEU A 479 -16.40 23.91 25.16
CA LEU A 479 -15.98 24.08 26.55
C LEU A 479 -16.92 25.00 27.32
N CYS A 480 -17.23 26.18 26.76
CA CYS A 480 -18.15 27.14 27.39
C CYS A 480 -19.59 26.63 27.41
N GLU A 481 -20.06 26.03 26.30
CA GLU A 481 -21.40 25.42 26.25
C GLU A 481 -21.54 24.28 27.26
N SER A 482 -20.50 23.44 27.42
CA SER A 482 -20.49 22.34 28.41
C SER A 482 -20.48 22.86 29.84
N TRP A 483 -19.84 24.00 30.10
CA TRP A 483 -19.85 24.66 31.41
C TRP A 483 -21.25 25.13 31.78
N LEU A 484 -21.92 25.85 30.86
CA LEU A 484 -23.31 26.27 31.04
C LEU A 484 -24.26 25.08 31.17
N GLU A 485 -24.08 24.06 30.32
CA GLU A 485 -24.85 22.82 30.38
C GLU A 485 -24.68 22.11 31.74
N TYR A 486 -23.46 22.03 32.27
CA TYR A 486 -23.22 21.40 33.56
C TYR A 486 -23.96 22.12 34.70
N VAL A 487 -23.92 23.45 34.71
CA VAL A 487 -24.67 24.27 35.67
C VAL A 487 -26.17 23.99 35.59
N TYR A 488 -26.68 23.92 34.37
CA TYR A 488 -28.09 23.68 34.10
C TYR A 488 -28.55 22.27 34.52
N LEU A 489 -27.83 21.22 34.08
CA LEU A 489 -28.13 19.82 34.38
C LEU A 489 -28.12 19.52 35.88
N ASN A 490 -27.18 20.11 36.61
CA ASN A 490 -27.07 19.94 38.06
C ASN A 490 -27.96 20.90 38.86
N ARG A 491 -28.78 21.73 38.17
CA ARG A 491 -29.72 22.69 38.78
C ARG A 491 -29.09 23.55 39.88
N ILE A 492 -27.85 24.00 39.64
CA ILE A 492 -27.07 24.74 40.63
C ILE A 492 -27.75 26.08 40.89
N LYS A 493 -27.97 26.40 42.16
CA LYS A 493 -28.63 27.65 42.57
C LYS A 493 -27.62 28.69 43.01
N PHE A 494 -27.76 29.92 42.51
CA PHE A 494 -26.83 31.03 42.77
C PHE A 494 -27.45 32.10 43.66
N SER A 495 -26.73 32.54 44.70
CA SER A 495 -26.97 33.82 45.37
C SER A 495 -26.48 34.99 44.48
N GLU A 496 -26.75 36.23 44.89
CA GLU A 496 -26.17 37.40 44.23
C GLU A 496 -24.63 37.32 44.18
N TRP A 497 -24.02 36.94 45.30
CA TRP A 497 -22.58 36.69 45.38
C TRP A 497 -22.13 35.59 44.40
N GLY A 498 -22.83 34.46 44.36
CA GLY A 498 -22.49 33.35 43.47
C GLY A 498 -22.64 33.68 41.98
N ALA A 499 -23.61 34.51 41.63
CA ALA A 499 -23.79 35.00 40.27
C ALA A 499 -22.67 35.97 39.84
N VAL A 500 -22.21 36.85 40.75
CA VAL A 500 -21.03 37.68 40.51
C VAL A 500 -19.76 36.84 40.41
N GLN A 501 -19.58 35.81 41.26
CA GLN A 501 -18.44 34.89 41.14
C GLN A 501 -18.42 34.18 39.78
N LEU A 502 -19.58 33.71 39.30
CA LEU A 502 -19.67 33.06 38.00
C LEU A 502 -19.33 34.01 36.85
N LEU A 503 -19.71 35.29 36.95
CA LEU A 503 -19.29 36.33 36.01
C LEU A 503 -17.79 36.55 36.05
N THR A 504 -17.18 36.62 37.23
CA THR A 504 -15.73 36.73 37.40
C THR A 504 -15.00 35.52 36.82
N ASP A 505 -15.54 34.31 37.01
CA ASP A 505 -14.99 33.08 36.44
C ASP A 505 -15.04 33.07 34.91
N PHE A 506 -16.16 33.50 34.29
CA PHE A 506 -16.25 33.65 32.83
C PHE A 506 -15.34 34.77 32.30
N GLY A 507 -15.25 35.88 33.04
CA GLY A 507 -14.38 37.01 32.73
C GLY A 507 -12.89 36.67 32.74
N ALA A 508 -12.51 35.58 33.42
CA ALA A 508 -11.13 35.09 33.42
C ALA A 508 -10.76 34.31 32.16
N ILE A 509 -11.72 33.82 31.37
CA ILE A 509 -11.43 33.00 30.17
C ILE A 509 -10.61 33.79 29.13
N PRO A 510 -10.98 35.02 28.73
CA PRO A 510 -10.17 35.81 27.78
C PRO A 510 -8.79 36.14 28.34
N THR A 511 -8.70 36.47 29.63
CA THR A 511 -7.44 36.75 30.31
C THR A 511 -6.55 35.52 30.36
N TRP A 512 -7.12 34.33 30.58
CA TRP A 512 -6.37 33.07 30.61
C TRP A 512 -5.85 32.68 29.23
N LEU A 513 -6.58 33.02 28.17
CA LEU A 513 -6.20 32.72 26.78
C LEU A 513 -5.12 33.67 26.20
N MET A 514 -4.72 34.73 26.93
CA MET A 514 -3.62 35.68 26.66
C MET A 514 -3.15 35.77 25.19
N GLU A 515 -3.98 36.35 24.31
CA GLU A 515 -3.67 36.62 22.89
C GLU A 515 -3.53 35.40 21.95
N ARG A 516 -3.68 34.16 22.44
CA ARG A 516 -3.36 32.94 21.68
C ARG A 516 -4.42 32.48 20.69
N THR A 517 -5.68 32.90 20.88
CA THR A 517 -6.81 32.53 20.00
C THR A 517 -7.89 33.61 20.02
N GLN A 518 -8.55 33.86 18.90
CA GLN A 518 -9.76 34.68 18.86
C GLN A 518 -10.97 33.88 19.39
N LEU A 519 -11.55 34.34 20.49
CA LEU A 519 -12.82 33.84 21.01
C LEU A 519 -13.99 34.40 20.18
N PRO A 520 -15.01 33.58 19.85
CA PRO A 520 -16.25 34.10 19.30
C PRO A 520 -16.90 35.06 20.31
N LYS A 521 -17.02 36.34 19.95
CA LYS A 521 -17.64 37.37 20.82
C LYS A 521 -19.04 36.97 21.31
N GLU A 522 -19.84 36.36 20.44
CA GLU A 522 -21.20 35.90 20.75
C GLU A 522 -21.24 34.88 21.90
N LEU A 523 -20.23 34.01 22.01
CA LEU A 523 -20.16 32.99 23.05
C LEU A 523 -19.80 33.59 24.41
N LEU A 524 -18.86 34.55 24.43
CA LEU A 524 -18.53 35.31 25.63
C LEU A 524 -19.74 36.13 26.09
N ASN A 525 -20.42 36.79 25.15
CA ASN A 525 -21.66 37.52 25.42
C ASN A 525 -22.75 36.59 25.99
N SER A 526 -22.84 35.34 25.52
CA SER A 526 -23.77 34.35 26.06
C SER A 526 -23.42 33.93 27.50
N CYS A 527 -22.14 33.67 27.79
CA CYS A 527 -21.69 33.31 29.14
C CYS A 527 -21.89 34.47 30.13
N GLU A 528 -21.51 35.68 29.71
CA GLU A 528 -21.76 36.92 30.47
C GLU A 528 -23.26 37.15 30.66
N GLY A 529 -24.05 36.96 29.61
CA GLY A 529 -25.49 37.09 29.64
C GLY A 529 -26.14 36.18 30.68
N VAL A 530 -25.68 34.93 30.82
CA VAL A 530 -26.18 34.00 31.84
C VAL A 530 -25.89 34.54 33.23
N GLY A 531 -24.65 34.98 33.49
CA GLY A 531 -24.28 35.54 34.79
C GLY A 531 -25.09 36.80 35.14
N ARG A 532 -25.32 37.70 34.17
CA ARG A 532 -26.16 38.89 34.35
C ARG A 532 -27.63 38.56 34.55
N LEU A 533 -28.17 37.57 33.83
CA LEU A 533 -29.54 37.09 34.02
C LEU A 533 -29.76 36.55 35.44
N LEU A 534 -28.77 35.88 36.04
CA LEU A 534 -28.85 35.38 37.41
C LEU A 534 -28.94 36.52 38.46
N LEU A 535 -28.49 37.73 38.13
CA LEU A 535 -28.62 38.94 38.97
C LEU A 535 -29.95 39.70 38.77
N ARG A 536 -30.68 39.39 37.69
CA ARG A 536 -32.01 39.93 37.31
C ARG A 536 -33.05 39.90 38.44
N ARG A 537 -34.25 40.46 38.26
CA ARG A 537 -35.53 39.95 38.84
C ARG A 537 -36.39 39.30 37.76
N ARG A 538 -37.27 38.35 38.12
CA ARG A 538 -38.23 37.77 37.17
C ARG A 538 -39.19 38.88 36.68
N GLY A 539 -39.33 39.04 35.37
CA GLY A 539 -40.18 40.05 34.75
C GLY A 539 -39.56 41.45 34.60
N GLU A 540 -38.27 41.63 34.94
CA GLU A 540 -37.57 42.90 34.77
C GLU A 540 -37.18 43.11 33.30
N SER A 541 -37.53 44.27 32.71
CA SER A 541 -37.28 44.54 31.30
C SER A 541 -35.79 44.71 30.97
N ILE A 542 -35.32 44.03 29.93
CA ILE A 542 -33.96 44.19 29.41
C ILE A 542 -33.93 45.44 28.53
N LYS A 543 -33.33 46.51 29.04
CA LYS A 543 -33.15 47.76 28.29
C LYS A 543 -32.05 47.58 27.26
N MET A 544 -32.33 47.93 26.01
CA MET A 544 -31.32 48.06 24.96
C MET A 544 -30.33 49.16 25.34
N THR A 545 -29.04 48.90 25.13
CA THR A 545 -27.99 49.88 25.39
C THR A 545 -28.10 50.98 24.34
N VAL A 546 -28.72 52.12 24.69
CA VAL A 546 -28.76 53.27 23.79
C VAL A 546 -27.41 53.98 23.90
N SER A 547 -26.59 53.89 22.86
CA SER A 547 -25.32 54.62 22.78
C SER A 547 -25.60 56.13 22.73
N SER A 548 -25.54 56.79 23.87
CA SER A 548 -25.58 58.25 23.95
C SER A 548 -24.21 58.84 23.59
N SER A 549 -23.91 58.89 22.29
CA SER A 549 -22.92 59.83 21.74
C SER A 549 -23.08 59.96 20.23
N ILE A 550 -23.52 61.15 19.82
CA ILE A 550 -23.56 61.63 18.44
C ILE A 550 -22.12 61.75 17.91
N SER A 551 -21.76 60.96 16.91
CA SER A 551 -20.82 61.39 15.86
C SER A 551 -21.11 60.60 14.59
N LYS A 552 -21.60 61.30 13.57
CA LYS A 552 -21.81 60.77 12.22
C LYS A 552 -20.46 60.34 11.62
N SER A 553 -20.28 59.05 11.43
CA SER A 553 -19.46 58.52 10.34
C SER A 553 -20.02 57.16 9.92
N SER A 554 -20.48 57.13 8.69
CA SER A 554 -20.92 55.98 7.91
C SER A 554 -19.89 54.85 7.92
N ASN A 555 -20.33 53.67 8.35
CA ASN A 555 -20.20 52.42 7.60
C ASN A 555 -21.07 51.35 8.26
N ASP A 556 -21.90 50.69 7.45
CA ASP A 556 -22.72 49.55 7.83
C ASP A 556 -21.83 48.37 8.26
N GLU A 557 -21.62 48.23 9.55
CA GLU A 557 -21.37 46.93 10.19
C GLU A 557 -22.44 46.70 11.27
N SER A 558 -22.88 45.45 11.33
CA SER A 558 -24.13 44.93 11.89
C SER A 558 -24.60 45.48 13.25
N SER A 559 -25.93 45.68 13.34
CA SER A 559 -26.75 46.01 14.53
C SER A 559 -26.63 45.12 15.78
N THR A 560 -25.66 44.22 15.83
CA THR A 560 -25.44 43.24 16.91
C THR A 560 -24.63 43.81 18.08
N ASP A 561 -23.75 44.80 17.87
CA ASP A 561 -22.88 45.34 18.94
C ASP A 561 -23.60 46.18 20.02
N ASN A 562 -24.88 46.54 19.81
CA ASN A 562 -25.68 47.31 20.79
C ASN A 562 -26.63 46.45 21.64
N MET A 563 -26.60 45.12 21.45
CA MET A 563 -27.51 44.21 22.15
C MET A 563 -26.91 43.79 23.51
N PRO A 564 -27.63 43.94 24.64
CA PRO A 564 -27.13 43.54 25.95
C PRO A 564 -26.87 42.02 26.01
N ALA A 565 -25.83 41.61 26.74
CA ALA A 565 -25.34 40.23 26.82
C ALA A 565 -26.45 39.21 27.15
N GLU A 566 -27.43 39.58 28.00
CA GLU A 566 -28.57 38.75 28.39
C GLU A 566 -29.44 38.30 27.20
N MET A 567 -29.50 39.08 26.12
CA MET A 567 -30.29 38.76 24.93
C MET A 567 -29.65 37.69 24.03
N TYR A 568 -28.38 37.36 24.24
CA TYR A 568 -27.71 36.24 23.57
C TYR A 568 -28.04 34.88 24.20
N VAL A 569 -28.70 34.88 25.36
CA VAL A 569 -29.00 33.65 26.12
C VAL A 569 -30.35 33.07 25.70
N PRO A 570 -30.40 31.87 25.13
CA PRO A 570 -31.66 31.18 24.88
C PRO A 570 -32.30 30.70 26.19
N ASN A 571 -33.62 30.55 26.21
CA ASN A 571 -34.39 30.02 27.36
C ASN A 571 -34.18 30.83 28.66
N GLN A 572 -34.17 32.16 28.58
CA GLN A 572 -33.89 33.04 29.71
C GLN A 572 -34.65 32.67 30.99
N GLU A 573 -35.94 32.34 30.90
CA GLU A 573 -36.77 31.96 32.05
C GLU A 573 -36.21 30.78 32.85
N GLN A 574 -35.64 29.78 32.15
CA GLN A 574 -35.04 28.60 32.76
C GLN A 574 -33.82 28.96 33.62
N TRP A 575 -33.04 29.95 33.18
CA TRP A 575 -31.91 30.49 33.95
C TRP A 575 -32.37 31.29 35.17
N LEU A 576 -33.49 32.04 35.07
CA LEU A 576 -34.05 32.76 36.22
C LEU A 576 -34.54 31.81 37.32
N GLU A 577 -34.87 30.55 36.99
CA GLU A 577 -35.21 29.54 37.99
C GLU A 577 -33.99 29.11 38.82
N LEU A 578 -32.77 29.26 38.31
CA LEU A 578 -31.55 28.85 38.99
C LEU A 578 -31.07 29.85 40.06
N ARG A 579 -31.89 30.81 40.45
CA ARG A 579 -31.57 31.69 41.58
C ARG A 579 -31.88 31.01 42.91
N ALA A 580 -31.03 31.26 43.90
CA ALA A 580 -31.36 30.95 45.28
C ALA A 580 -32.50 31.88 45.73
N PRO A 581 -33.51 31.38 46.45
CA PRO A 581 -34.52 32.23 47.04
C PRO A 581 -33.82 33.24 47.97
N MET A 582 -34.13 34.53 47.82
CA MET A 582 -33.68 35.51 48.81
C MET A 582 -34.19 35.04 50.17
N GLY A 583 -33.28 34.87 51.13
CA GLY A 583 -33.69 34.70 52.51
C GLY A 583 -34.62 35.87 52.83
N ALA A 584 -35.87 35.56 53.20
CA ALA A 584 -36.85 36.58 53.55
C ALA A 584 -36.19 37.51 54.57
N LYS A 585 -35.89 38.76 54.16
CA LYS A 585 -35.72 39.82 55.14
C LYS A 585 -37.07 39.91 55.82
N ILE A 586 -37.18 39.28 56.99
CA ILE A 586 -38.28 39.48 57.91
C ILE A 586 -38.25 40.99 58.21
N CYS A 587 -39.10 41.75 57.54
CA CYS A 587 -39.47 43.08 57.99
C CYS A 587 -40.18 42.88 59.33
N CYS A 588 -39.44 42.98 60.43
CA CYS A 588 -40.04 43.36 61.69
C CYS A 588 -40.54 44.80 61.52
N GLN A 589 -41.85 44.96 61.43
CA GLN A 589 -42.49 46.22 61.75
C GLN A 589 -42.26 46.47 63.26
N LEU A 590 -41.58 47.56 63.58
CA LEU A 590 -41.75 48.31 64.82
C LEU A 590 -41.88 49.78 64.44
#